data_AF-A0A6M7THQ4-F1
#
_entry.id   AF-A0A6M7THQ4-F1
#
_cell.length_a   1.000
_cell.length_b   1.000
_cell.length_c   1.000
_cell.angle_alpha   90.00
_cell.angle_beta   90.00
_cell.angle_gamma   90.00
#
_symmetry.space_group_name_H-M   'P 1'
#
loop_
_entity.id
_entity.type
_entity.pdbx_description
1 polymer ?
#
loop_
_entity_poly.entity_id
_entity_poly.type
_entity_poly.pdbx_seq_one_letter_code
_entity_poly.pdbx_strand_id
1 'polypeptide(L)'
;MREEAAKNMFRLTSGAELVRPFLESWTVLREGFIHSEERTREVVAISKSDFAGNADAKIMDLLKDRIRAPDDMLQQFQRLHGRLAADIRQRGDKRIPDADDTSRAFIKDVIRIGAEIVRSDNPGLRILQAWGFDLSDIGPDTTLADLGDMAVFRRKLEVLNVRLNLPWPELIARVREDRLPSGIIYNAIRCFHPDTHEWDGSELADRYLACLAAYGDVTYVDKRTYEAFRLARQKSETFAALARHVEKAGGYDAIPGQLAARFAQAAATP
;
A
#
# COMPACT_ATOMS: atom_id res chain seq x y z
N MET A 1 -33.13 -1.87 4.86
CA MET A 1 -31.67 -2.15 4.99
C MET A 1 -30.81 -0.88 4.89
N ARG A 2 -30.93 -0.04 3.85
CA ARG A 2 -30.13 1.20 3.71
C ARG A 2 -30.35 2.21 4.84
N GLU A 3 -31.60 2.43 5.27
CA GLU A 3 -31.94 3.31 6.40
C GLU A 3 -31.51 2.73 7.77
N GLU A 4 -31.54 1.41 7.91
CA GLU A 4 -31.13 0.72 9.15
C GLU A 4 -29.60 0.71 9.31
N ALA A 5 -28.86 0.61 8.20
CA ALA A 5 -27.41 0.80 8.17
C ALA A 5 -27.03 2.26 8.47
N ALA A 6 -27.78 3.24 7.95
CA ALA A 6 -27.53 4.67 8.20
C ALA A 6 -27.60 5.03 9.70
N LYS A 7 -28.52 4.42 10.45
CA LYS A 7 -28.67 4.63 11.91
C LYS A 7 -27.44 4.16 12.71
N ASN A 8 -26.68 3.17 12.21
CA ASN A 8 -25.47 2.66 12.85
C ASN A 8 -24.17 3.12 12.16
N MET A 9 -24.26 3.83 11.03
CA MET A 9 -23.11 4.33 10.27
C MET A 9 -22.44 5.54 10.92
N PHE A 10 -23.20 6.35 11.66
CA PHE A 10 -22.68 7.59 12.24
C PHE A 10 -22.82 7.55 13.75
N ARG A 11 -21.69 7.46 14.44
CA ARG A 11 -21.60 7.60 15.90
C ARG A 11 -21.23 9.05 16.22
N LEU A 12 -22.17 9.79 16.82
CA LEU A 12 -21.92 11.14 17.32
C LEU A 12 -21.42 11.04 18.76
N THR A 13 -20.17 11.44 18.99
CA THR A 13 -19.52 11.43 20.31
C THR A 13 -18.51 12.56 20.36
N SER A 14 -18.09 12.96 21.57
CA SER A 14 -17.02 13.94 21.69
C SER A 14 -15.70 13.35 21.17
N GLY A 15 -14.81 14.17 20.61
CA GLY A 15 -13.49 13.71 20.18
C GLY A 15 -12.72 12.99 21.30
N ALA A 16 -12.87 13.44 22.55
CA ALA A 16 -12.28 12.81 23.72
C ALA A 16 -12.80 11.39 23.94
N GLU A 17 -14.11 11.17 23.80
CA GLU A 17 -14.72 9.84 23.93
C GLU A 17 -14.45 8.92 22.74
N LEU A 18 -14.33 9.49 21.54
CA LEU A 18 -13.95 8.74 20.34
C LEU A 18 -12.56 8.13 20.48
N VAL A 19 -11.62 8.91 21.03
CA VAL A 19 -10.20 8.55 21.11
C VAL A 19 -9.87 7.78 22.40
N ARG A 20 -10.67 7.91 23.46
CA ARG A 20 -10.45 7.26 24.76
C ARG A 20 -10.20 5.74 24.67
N PRO A 21 -11.01 4.93 23.96
CA PRO A 21 -10.76 3.49 23.85
C PRO A 21 -9.41 3.17 23.19
N PHE A 22 -8.96 4.00 22.24
CA PHE A 22 -7.66 3.86 21.60
C PHE A 22 -6.52 4.25 22.54
N LEU A 23 -6.67 5.29 23.36
CA LEU A 23 -5.67 5.69 24.35
C LEU A 23 -5.54 4.65 25.48
N GLU A 24 -6.65 4.09 25.93
CA GLU A 24 -6.67 3.04 26.96
C GLU A 24 -5.98 1.75 26.48
N SER A 25 -6.12 1.43 25.19
CA SER A 25 -5.45 0.28 24.56
C SER A 25 -4.06 0.59 23.99
N TRP A 26 -3.67 1.87 23.94
CA TRP A 26 -2.45 2.33 23.25
C TRP A 26 -1.19 1.63 23.76
N THR A 27 -1.06 1.47 25.09
CA THR A 27 0.12 0.83 25.69
C THR A 27 0.29 -0.61 25.22
N VAL A 28 -0.81 -1.34 25.03
CA VAL A 28 -0.79 -2.72 24.52
C VAL A 28 -0.53 -2.75 23.02
N LEU A 29 -1.14 -1.82 22.27
CA LEU A 29 -0.96 -1.74 20.82
C LEU A 29 0.44 -1.26 20.41
N ARG A 30 1.10 -0.46 21.25
CA ARG A 30 2.40 0.14 20.99
C ARG A 30 3.48 -0.89 20.69
N GLU A 31 3.56 -1.98 21.46
CA GLU A 31 4.56 -3.03 21.22
C GLU A 31 4.32 -3.75 19.88
N GLY A 32 3.06 -3.98 19.53
CA GLY A 32 2.68 -4.50 18.22
C GLY A 32 3.03 -3.54 17.08
N PHE A 33 2.84 -2.24 17.28
CA PHE A 33 3.22 -1.22 16.29
C PHE A 33 4.74 -1.16 16.10
N ILE A 34 5.55 -1.25 17.16
CA ILE A 34 7.02 -1.27 17.05
C ILE A 34 7.49 -2.45 16.20
N HIS A 35 6.97 -3.65 16.43
CA HIS A 35 7.29 -4.82 15.60
C HIS A 35 6.81 -4.64 14.15
N SER A 36 5.66 -3.98 13.96
CA SER A 36 5.14 -3.69 12.61
C SER A 36 5.99 -2.64 11.86
N GLU A 37 6.70 -1.75 12.57
CA GLU A 37 7.55 -0.74 11.94
C GLU A 37 8.77 -1.38 11.26
N GLU A 38 9.42 -2.35 11.90
CA GLU A 38 10.54 -3.08 11.30
C GLU A 38 10.10 -3.73 9.98
N ARG A 39 8.99 -4.46 10.04
CA ARG A 39 8.41 -5.09 8.85
C ARG A 39 8.00 -4.06 7.79
N THR A 40 7.49 -2.91 8.20
CA THR A 40 7.10 -1.83 7.29
C THR A 40 8.29 -1.29 6.51
N ARG A 41 9.45 -1.11 7.17
CA ARG A 41 10.69 -0.66 6.51
C ARG A 41 11.14 -1.67 5.46
N GLU A 42 11.12 -2.96 5.79
CA GLU A 42 11.43 -4.03 4.82
C GLU A 42 10.46 -4.01 3.63
N VAL A 43 9.15 -3.91 3.89
CA VAL A 43 8.12 -3.86 2.85
C VAL A 43 8.32 -2.68 1.92
N VAL A 44 8.59 -1.48 2.46
CA VAL A 44 8.87 -0.30 1.64
C VAL A 44 10.13 -0.51 0.80
N ALA A 45 11.22 -1.01 1.39
CA ALA A 45 12.46 -1.19 0.67
C ALA A 45 12.36 -2.25 -0.45
N ILE A 46 11.65 -3.36 -0.20
CA ILE A 46 11.42 -4.41 -1.20
C ILE A 46 10.46 -3.92 -2.29
N SER A 47 9.36 -3.26 -1.93
CA SER A 47 8.34 -2.83 -2.89
C SER A 47 8.79 -1.69 -3.80
N LYS A 48 9.74 -0.84 -3.38
CA LYS A 48 10.31 0.23 -4.21
C LYS A 48 11.51 -0.21 -5.04
N SER A 49 12.08 -1.37 -4.75
CA SER A 49 13.19 -1.93 -5.52
C SER A 49 12.69 -2.51 -6.85
N ASP A 50 13.38 -2.16 -7.94
CA ASP A 50 13.20 -2.77 -9.27
C ASP A 50 14.23 -3.90 -9.49
N PHE A 51 14.60 -4.64 -8.44
CA PHE A 51 15.63 -5.69 -8.52
C PHE A 51 15.35 -6.75 -9.59
N ALA A 52 14.06 -6.99 -9.88
CA ALA A 52 13.59 -7.96 -10.87
C ALA A 52 13.54 -7.38 -12.30
N GLY A 53 13.37 -6.06 -12.47
CA GLY A 53 13.41 -5.39 -13.78
C GLY A 53 12.35 -5.89 -14.77
N ASN A 54 11.20 -6.35 -14.27
CA ASN A 54 10.17 -7.02 -15.09
C ASN A 54 8.75 -6.56 -14.76
N ALA A 55 8.60 -5.42 -14.09
CA ALA A 55 7.30 -4.85 -13.72
C ALA A 55 6.37 -4.68 -14.93
N ASP A 56 6.92 -4.19 -16.05
CA ASP A 56 6.17 -3.93 -17.30
C ASP A 56 5.95 -5.18 -18.17
N ALA A 57 6.47 -6.35 -17.75
CA ALA A 57 6.30 -7.57 -18.52
C ALA A 57 4.83 -8.01 -18.51
N LYS A 58 4.28 -8.31 -19.69
CA LYS A 58 2.90 -8.79 -19.84
C LYS A 58 2.78 -10.21 -19.30
N ILE A 59 1.78 -10.47 -18.47
CA ILE A 59 1.53 -11.79 -17.89
C ILE A 59 1.35 -12.85 -18.99
N MET A 60 0.64 -12.52 -20.07
CA MET A 60 0.39 -13.44 -21.18
C MET A 60 1.66 -13.86 -21.93
N ASP A 61 2.72 -13.06 -21.89
CA ASP A 61 4.00 -13.43 -22.50
C ASP A 61 4.82 -14.29 -21.53
N LEU A 62 4.81 -13.96 -20.23
CA LEU A 62 5.42 -14.77 -19.19
C LEU A 62 4.84 -16.19 -19.10
N LEU A 63 3.54 -16.36 -19.38
CA LEU A 63 2.88 -17.67 -19.39
C LEU A 63 3.29 -18.55 -20.59
N LYS A 64 3.78 -17.95 -21.67
CA LYS A 64 4.24 -18.69 -22.87
C LYS A 64 5.72 -19.07 -22.77
N ASP A 65 6.46 -18.39 -21.91
CA ASP A 65 7.88 -18.65 -21.72
C ASP A 65 8.14 -20.02 -21.10
N ARG A 66 9.29 -20.58 -21.46
CA ARG A 66 9.73 -21.87 -20.91
C ARG A 66 10.27 -21.68 -19.51
N ILE A 67 9.98 -22.67 -18.66
CA ILE A 67 10.60 -22.76 -17.33
C ILE A 67 12.11 -22.91 -17.52
N ARG A 68 12.88 -22.11 -16.79
CA ARG A 68 14.33 -22.19 -16.78
C ARG A 68 14.80 -23.52 -16.18
N ALA A 69 15.99 -23.97 -16.58
CA ALA A 69 16.60 -25.12 -15.93
C ALA A 69 16.85 -24.84 -14.44
N PRO A 70 16.88 -25.86 -13.55
CA PRO A 70 17.07 -25.66 -12.12
C PRO A 70 18.33 -24.85 -11.76
N ASP A 71 19.46 -25.12 -12.42
CA ASP A 71 20.71 -24.39 -12.18
C ASP A 71 20.61 -22.92 -12.60
N ASP A 72 19.94 -22.65 -13.72
CA ASP A 72 19.69 -21.28 -14.19
C ASP A 72 18.75 -20.53 -13.24
N MET A 73 17.76 -21.21 -12.65
CA MET A 73 16.88 -20.62 -11.64
C MET A 73 17.66 -20.24 -10.38
N LEU A 74 18.55 -21.12 -9.89
CA LEU A 74 19.38 -20.84 -8.72
C LEU A 74 20.30 -19.65 -8.95
N GLN A 75 20.97 -19.59 -10.10
CA GLN A 75 21.78 -18.44 -10.48
C GLN A 75 20.94 -17.16 -10.57
N GLN A 76 19.73 -17.24 -11.14
CA GLN A 76 18.84 -16.09 -11.21
C GLN A 76 18.42 -15.61 -9.82
N PHE A 77 18.06 -16.50 -8.89
CA PHE A 77 17.73 -16.12 -7.51
C PHE A 77 18.90 -15.47 -6.78
N GLN A 78 20.14 -15.95 -6.99
CA GLN A 78 21.34 -15.31 -6.44
C GLN A 78 21.55 -13.90 -7.00
N ARG A 79 21.30 -13.70 -8.31
CA ARG A 79 21.38 -12.36 -8.91
C ARG A 79 20.31 -11.42 -8.36
N LEU A 80 19.07 -11.90 -8.20
CA LEU A 80 17.97 -11.13 -7.62
C LEU A 80 18.27 -10.76 -6.16
N HIS A 81 18.80 -11.70 -5.36
CA HIS A 81 19.26 -11.46 -3.99
C HIS A 81 20.29 -10.33 -3.94
N GLY A 82 21.35 -10.42 -4.75
CA GLY A 82 22.43 -9.43 -4.77
C GLY A 82 21.95 -8.04 -5.19
N ARG A 83 21.05 -7.94 -6.18
CA ARG A 83 20.44 -6.68 -6.61
C ARG A 83 19.58 -6.06 -5.51
N LEU A 84 18.67 -6.85 -4.93
CA LEU A 84 17.80 -6.37 -3.87
C LEU A 84 18.60 -5.93 -2.63
N ALA A 85 19.63 -6.67 -2.24
CA ALA A 85 20.50 -6.28 -1.13
C ALA A 85 21.25 -4.97 -1.42
N ALA A 86 21.68 -4.76 -2.67
CA ALA A 86 22.31 -3.52 -3.09
C ALA A 86 21.34 -2.32 -3.03
N ASP A 87 20.11 -2.49 -3.52
CA ASP A 87 19.07 -1.47 -3.45
C ASP A 87 18.74 -1.10 -2.00
N ILE A 88 18.56 -2.09 -1.12
CA ILE A 88 18.30 -1.86 0.31
C ILE A 88 19.49 -1.15 0.97
N ARG A 89 20.75 -1.52 0.69
CA ARG A 89 21.92 -0.83 1.24
C ARG A 89 22.03 0.62 0.79
N GLN A 90 21.73 0.88 -0.49
CA GLN A 90 21.93 2.19 -1.09
C GLN A 90 20.79 3.15 -0.75
N ARG A 91 19.56 2.64 -0.72
CA ARG A 91 18.34 3.46 -0.69
C ARG A 91 17.35 3.04 0.39
N GLY A 92 17.47 1.85 0.99
CA GLY A 92 16.57 1.42 2.05
C GLY A 92 16.67 2.30 3.30
N ASP A 93 15.67 2.18 4.16
CA ASP A 93 15.67 2.82 5.48
C ASP A 93 16.89 2.38 6.29
N LYS A 94 17.66 3.35 6.81
CA LYS A 94 18.92 3.07 7.55
C LYS A 94 18.73 2.25 8.82
N ARG A 95 17.50 2.13 9.31
CA ARG A 95 17.15 1.31 10.48
C ARG A 95 16.94 -0.16 10.12
N ILE A 96 17.05 -0.55 8.84
CA ILE A 96 17.13 -1.94 8.44
C ILE A 96 18.52 -2.47 8.86
N PRO A 97 18.59 -3.48 9.75
CA PRO A 97 19.86 -3.88 10.37
C PRO A 97 20.81 -4.59 9.39
N ASP A 98 20.27 -5.45 8.51
CA ASP A 98 21.06 -6.21 7.56
C ASP A 98 20.29 -6.39 6.24
N ALA A 99 20.75 -5.69 5.20
CA ALA A 99 20.16 -5.74 3.87
C ALA A 99 20.31 -7.09 3.18
N ASP A 100 21.42 -7.80 3.43
CA ASP A 100 21.71 -9.09 2.83
C ASP A 100 20.82 -10.17 3.43
N ASP A 101 20.56 -10.12 4.74
CA ASP A 101 19.63 -11.02 5.43
C ASP A 101 18.17 -10.73 5.09
N THR A 102 17.74 -9.46 5.04
CA THR A 102 16.38 -9.09 4.58
C THR A 102 16.14 -9.60 3.16
N SER A 103 17.08 -9.38 2.23
CA SER A 103 16.99 -9.88 0.85
C SER A 103 16.95 -11.41 0.81
N ARG A 104 17.80 -12.08 1.59
CA ARG A 104 17.87 -13.55 1.63
C ARG A 104 16.58 -14.16 2.15
N ALA A 105 16.00 -13.59 3.21
CA ALA A 105 14.74 -14.02 3.77
C ALA A 105 13.62 -13.91 2.74
N PHE A 106 13.53 -12.77 2.04
CA PHE A 106 12.54 -12.57 0.99
C PHE A 106 12.70 -13.56 -0.17
N ILE A 107 13.91 -13.74 -0.71
CA ILE A 107 14.16 -14.69 -1.81
C ILE A 107 13.87 -16.13 -1.38
N LYS A 108 14.18 -16.51 -0.13
CA LYS A 108 13.85 -17.82 0.43
C LYS A 108 12.33 -18.04 0.46
N ASP A 109 11.55 -17.02 0.83
CA ASP A 109 10.09 -17.09 0.80
C ASP A 109 9.55 -17.26 -0.62
N VAL A 110 10.10 -16.53 -1.60
CA VAL A 110 9.75 -16.66 -3.02
C VAL A 110 10.05 -18.08 -3.52
N ILE A 111 11.23 -18.63 -3.21
CA ILE A 111 11.62 -20.00 -3.60
C ILE A 111 10.68 -21.02 -2.99
N ARG A 112 10.37 -20.88 -1.69
CA ARG A 112 9.46 -21.79 -0.98
C ARG A 112 8.09 -21.86 -1.65
N ILE A 113 7.50 -20.70 -1.92
CA ILE A 113 6.20 -20.60 -2.61
C ILE A 113 6.29 -21.21 -4.02
N GLY A 114 7.35 -20.92 -4.77
CA GLY A 114 7.55 -21.47 -6.11
C GLY A 114 7.72 -22.99 -6.14
N ALA A 115 8.47 -23.56 -5.18
CA ALA A 115 8.78 -24.99 -5.14
C ALA A 115 7.55 -25.88 -4.94
N GLU A 116 6.54 -25.39 -4.22
CA GLU A 116 5.26 -26.08 -4.03
C GLU A 116 4.44 -26.15 -5.33
N ILE A 117 4.69 -25.23 -6.27
CA ILE A 117 3.86 -24.98 -7.44
C ILE A 117 4.42 -25.60 -8.74
N VAL A 118 5.75 -25.73 -8.85
CA VAL A 118 6.47 -26.13 -10.09
C VAL A 118 6.23 -27.59 -10.53
N ARG A 119 5.55 -28.43 -9.73
CA ARG A 119 5.25 -29.83 -10.08
C ARG A 119 4.07 -30.03 -11.06
N SER A 120 3.68 -29.01 -11.80
CA SER A 120 2.49 -29.00 -12.65
C SER A 120 2.83 -28.69 -14.12
N ASP A 121 1.98 -29.15 -15.04
CA ASP A 121 2.11 -28.96 -16.49
C ASP A 121 2.15 -27.49 -16.93
N ASN A 122 1.61 -26.56 -16.12
CA ASN A 122 1.71 -25.12 -16.35
C ASN A 122 1.94 -24.36 -15.02
N PRO A 123 3.19 -24.18 -14.58
CA PRO A 123 3.47 -23.59 -13.28
C PRO A 123 3.15 -22.10 -13.22
N GLY A 124 3.21 -21.36 -14.34
CA GLY A 124 2.82 -19.96 -14.39
C GLY A 124 1.34 -19.79 -14.06
N LEU A 125 0.47 -20.60 -14.66
CA LEU A 125 -0.96 -20.61 -14.36
C LEU A 125 -1.23 -21.01 -12.90
N ARG A 126 -0.48 -21.97 -12.37
CA ARG A 126 -0.63 -22.39 -10.97
C ARG A 126 -0.17 -21.32 -9.98
N ILE A 127 0.84 -20.53 -10.33
CA ILE A 127 1.25 -19.36 -9.53
C ILE A 127 0.12 -18.33 -9.50
N LEU A 128 -0.49 -18.03 -10.65
CA LEU A 128 -1.65 -17.12 -10.71
C LEU A 128 -2.79 -17.61 -9.82
N GLN A 129 -3.14 -18.91 -9.92
CA GLN A 129 -4.18 -19.52 -9.10
C GLN A 129 -3.84 -19.51 -7.61
N ALA A 130 -2.58 -19.76 -7.25
CA ALA A 130 -2.11 -19.67 -5.87
C ALA A 130 -2.23 -18.25 -5.30
N TRP A 131 -2.18 -17.24 -6.17
CA TRP A 131 -2.43 -15.84 -5.83
C TRP A 131 -3.90 -15.44 -5.98
N GLY A 132 -4.78 -16.41 -6.25
CA GLY A 132 -6.22 -16.22 -6.33
C GLY A 132 -6.69 -15.58 -7.64
N PHE A 133 -5.92 -15.72 -8.73
CA PHE A 133 -6.28 -15.23 -10.06
C PHE A 133 -6.57 -16.34 -11.06
N ASP A 134 -7.61 -16.13 -11.85
CA ASP A 134 -7.92 -16.94 -13.02
C ASP A 134 -7.48 -16.23 -14.30
N LEU A 135 -7.31 -16.97 -15.41
CA LEU A 135 -6.95 -16.37 -16.70
C LEU A 135 -7.98 -15.33 -17.18
N SER A 136 -9.25 -15.47 -16.79
CA SER A 136 -10.29 -14.48 -17.08
C SER A 136 -10.07 -13.15 -16.40
N ASP A 137 -9.26 -13.08 -15.34
CA ASP A 137 -8.87 -11.83 -14.68
C ASP A 137 -7.77 -11.09 -15.45
N ILE A 138 -7.10 -11.75 -16.40
CA ILE A 138 -5.90 -11.26 -17.06
C ILE A 138 -6.23 -10.81 -18.49
N GLY A 139 -6.10 -9.51 -18.74
CA GLY A 139 -6.20 -8.94 -20.07
C GLY A 139 -4.92 -9.14 -20.90
N PRO A 140 -4.97 -8.88 -22.22
CA PRO A 140 -3.82 -9.00 -23.10
C PRO A 140 -2.68 -8.03 -22.77
N ASP A 141 -3.00 -6.91 -22.10
CA ASP A 141 -2.06 -5.86 -21.71
C ASP A 141 -1.77 -5.83 -20.21
N THR A 142 -2.32 -6.77 -19.43
CA THR A 142 -2.08 -6.84 -17.97
C THR A 142 -0.61 -7.15 -17.70
N THR A 143 0.06 -6.22 -17.02
CA THR A 143 1.46 -6.33 -16.63
C THR A 143 1.64 -7.05 -15.29
N LEU A 144 2.87 -7.42 -14.96
CA LEU A 144 3.20 -7.97 -13.65
C LEU A 144 2.97 -6.96 -12.52
N ALA A 145 3.23 -5.68 -12.78
CA ALA A 145 2.92 -4.59 -11.84
C ALA A 145 1.42 -4.48 -11.57
N ASP A 146 0.59 -4.51 -12.63
CA ASP A 146 -0.87 -4.47 -12.49
C ASP A 146 -1.39 -5.66 -11.66
N LEU A 147 -0.87 -6.86 -11.92
CA LEU A 147 -1.23 -8.06 -11.16
C LEU A 147 -0.85 -7.91 -9.67
N GLY A 148 0.32 -7.34 -9.39
CA GLY A 148 0.75 -7.04 -8.01
C GLY A 148 -0.20 -6.08 -7.30
N ASP A 149 -0.58 -4.99 -7.95
CA ASP A 149 -1.55 -4.03 -7.42
C ASP A 149 -2.93 -4.69 -7.18
N MET A 150 -3.40 -5.50 -8.12
CA MET A 150 -4.63 -6.28 -7.96
C MET A 150 -4.56 -7.26 -6.78
N ALA A 151 -3.42 -7.93 -6.57
CA ALA A 151 -3.25 -8.91 -5.50
C ALA A 151 -3.28 -8.24 -4.13
N VAL A 152 -2.60 -7.10 -4.00
CA VAL A 152 -2.65 -6.26 -2.80
C VAL A 152 -4.07 -5.80 -2.52
N PHE A 153 -4.80 -5.37 -3.54
CA PHE A 153 -6.19 -4.94 -3.37
C PHE A 153 -7.12 -6.09 -2.97
N ARG A 154 -7.01 -7.27 -3.60
CA ARG A 154 -7.77 -8.48 -3.20
C ARG A 154 -7.50 -8.83 -1.75
N ARG A 155 -6.25 -8.76 -1.28
CA ARG A 155 -5.93 -9.02 0.13
C ARG A 155 -6.60 -8.01 1.08
N LYS A 156 -6.69 -6.72 0.71
CA LYS A 156 -7.46 -5.73 1.48
C LYS A 156 -8.95 -6.11 1.55
N LEU A 157 -9.52 -6.55 0.43
CA LEU A 157 -10.91 -7.02 0.39
C LEU A 157 -11.13 -8.27 1.25
N GLU A 158 -10.21 -9.23 1.25
CA GLU A 158 -10.29 -10.43 2.11
C GLU A 158 -10.40 -10.05 3.59
N VAL A 159 -9.54 -9.13 4.05
CA VAL A 159 -9.55 -8.64 5.44
C VAL A 159 -10.90 -8.01 5.79
N LEU A 160 -11.47 -7.20 4.91
CA LEU A 160 -12.80 -6.62 5.10
C LEU A 160 -13.89 -7.70 5.09
N ASN A 161 -13.77 -8.68 4.19
CA ASN A 161 -14.79 -9.70 3.98
C ASN A 161 -14.89 -10.69 5.16
N VAL A 162 -13.85 -10.83 5.99
CA VAL A 162 -13.94 -11.56 7.28
C VAL A 162 -15.09 -11.04 8.15
N ARG A 163 -15.41 -9.74 8.07
CA ARG A 163 -16.50 -9.12 8.84
C ARG A 163 -17.78 -8.98 8.03
N LEU A 164 -17.68 -8.67 6.74
CA LEU A 164 -18.84 -8.39 5.90
C LEU A 164 -19.53 -9.66 5.39
N ASN A 165 -18.81 -10.79 5.33
CA ASN A 165 -19.30 -12.09 4.89
C ASN A 165 -20.08 -12.05 3.56
N LEU A 166 -19.51 -11.35 2.58
CA LEU A 166 -20.09 -11.22 1.24
C LEU A 166 -19.59 -12.35 0.31
N PRO A 167 -20.36 -12.72 -0.73
CA PRO A 167 -19.92 -13.69 -1.74
C PRO A 167 -18.64 -13.22 -2.45
N TRP A 168 -17.56 -13.98 -2.31
CA TRP A 168 -16.24 -13.59 -2.81
C TRP A 168 -16.19 -13.33 -4.33
N PRO A 169 -16.75 -14.20 -5.21
CA PRO A 169 -16.71 -13.97 -6.66
C PRO A 169 -17.42 -12.68 -7.07
N GLU A 170 -18.54 -12.36 -6.43
CA GLU A 170 -19.27 -11.12 -6.71
C GLU A 170 -18.54 -9.88 -6.20
N LEU A 171 -17.88 -10.00 -5.04
CA LEU A 171 -17.13 -8.91 -4.43
C LEU A 171 -15.97 -8.46 -5.32
N ILE A 172 -15.13 -9.39 -5.77
CA ILE A 172 -13.95 -9.08 -6.60
C ILE A 172 -14.33 -8.64 -8.02
N ALA A 173 -15.49 -9.06 -8.53
CA ALA A 173 -15.97 -8.64 -9.84
C ALA A 173 -16.55 -7.21 -9.84
N ARG A 174 -17.12 -6.76 -8.71
CA ARG A 174 -17.84 -5.48 -8.61
C ARG A 174 -17.01 -4.35 -8.01
N VAL A 175 -16.15 -4.65 -7.05
CA VAL A 175 -15.39 -3.63 -6.32
C VAL A 175 -14.06 -3.43 -7.01
N ARG A 176 -13.76 -2.19 -7.39
CA ARG A 176 -12.48 -1.80 -7.99
C ARG A 176 -11.83 -0.72 -7.13
N GLU A 177 -10.52 -0.81 -6.92
CA GLU A 177 -9.77 0.14 -6.09
C GLU A 177 -9.85 1.57 -6.64
N ASP A 178 -9.84 1.71 -7.97
CA ASP A 178 -9.96 3.00 -8.67
C ASP A 178 -11.32 3.68 -8.54
N ARG A 179 -12.30 3.03 -7.89
CA ARG A 179 -13.62 3.60 -7.57
C ARG A 179 -13.78 3.95 -6.10
N LEU A 180 -12.79 3.64 -5.27
CA LEU A 180 -12.80 3.94 -3.84
C LEU A 180 -12.05 5.26 -3.60
N PRO A 181 -12.59 6.22 -2.81
CA PRO A 181 -11.87 7.45 -2.49
C PRO A 181 -10.47 7.18 -1.90
N SER A 182 -10.37 6.19 -1.00
CA SER A 182 -9.09 5.75 -0.44
C SER A 182 -8.16 5.15 -1.49
N GLY A 183 -8.67 4.36 -2.44
CA GLY A 183 -7.85 3.80 -3.52
C GLY A 183 -7.33 4.86 -4.48
N ILE A 184 -8.18 5.81 -4.87
CA ILE A 184 -7.80 6.95 -5.72
C ILE A 184 -6.72 7.79 -5.04
N ILE A 185 -6.90 8.14 -3.76
CA ILE A 185 -5.93 8.93 -3.02
C ILE A 185 -4.64 8.15 -2.81
N TYR A 186 -4.71 6.91 -2.33
CA TYR A 186 -3.53 6.06 -2.09
C TYR A 186 -2.67 5.92 -3.35
N ASN A 187 -3.30 5.59 -4.49
CA ASN A 187 -2.59 5.40 -5.74
C ASN A 187 -2.01 6.70 -6.28
N ALA A 188 -2.74 7.81 -6.18
CA ALA A 188 -2.21 9.11 -6.60
C ALA A 188 -1.00 9.53 -5.75
N ILE A 189 -1.07 9.38 -4.42
CA ILE A 189 0.08 9.67 -3.55
C ILE A 189 1.25 8.74 -3.87
N ARG A 190 1.02 7.43 -4.05
CA ARG A 190 2.09 6.49 -4.45
C ARG A 190 2.76 6.90 -5.76
N CYS A 191 1.98 7.25 -6.78
CA CYS A 191 2.51 7.59 -8.11
C CYS A 191 3.22 8.95 -8.16
N PHE A 192 2.80 9.92 -7.34
CA PHE A 192 3.36 11.26 -7.33
C PHE A 192 4.25 11.56 -6.13
N HIS A 193 4.50 10.55 -5.28
CA HIS A 193 5.44 10.70 -4.18
C HIS A 193 6.83 11.01 -4.74
N PRO A 194 7.50 12.08 -4.27
CA PRO A 194 8.85 12.39 -4.73
C PRO A 194 9.78 11.20 -4.52
N ASP A 195 10.58 10.87 -5.54
CA ASP A 195 11.61 9.87 -5.38
C ASP A 195 12.76 10.46 -4.55
N THR A 196 12.96 9.90 -3.37
CA THR A 196 13.97 10.36 -2.41
C THR A 196 15.18 9.44 -2.44
N HIS A 197 16.33 9.95 -1.99
CA HIS A 197 17.54 9.13 -1.87
C HIS A 197 17.31 7.91 -0.96
N GLU A 198 16.58 8.12 0.15
CA GLU A 198 16.22 7.10 1.14
C GLU A 198 14.72 6.77 1.06
N TRP A 199 14.39 5.48 1.13
CA TRP A 199 13.06 4.89 1.16
C TRP A 199 12.64 4.65 2.61
N ASP A 200 12.11 5.70 3.22
CA ASP A 200 11.69 5.70 4.62
C ASP A 200 10.48 4.79 4.84
N GLY A 201 10.53 3.91 5.84
CA GLY A 201 9.41 3.03 6.17
C GLY A 201 8.13 3.79 6.52
N SER A 202 8.25 4.99 7.10
CA SER A 202 7.08 5.83 7.47
C SER A 202 6.22 6.22 6.27
N GLU A 203 6.78 6.23 5.06
CA GLU A 203 6.05 6.51 3.81
C GLU A 203 4.83 5.59 3.61
N LEU A 204 4.89 4.35 4.11
CA LEU A 204 3.73 3.45 4.01
C LEU A 204 2.58 3.93 4.91
N ALA A 205 2.88 4.32 6.15
CA ALA A 205 1.89 4.83 7.09
C ALA A 205 1.30 6.16 6.60
N ASP A 206 2.13 7.06 6.10
CA ASP A 206 1.69 8.36 5.58
C ASP A 206 0.74 8.20 4.41
N ARG A 207 0.98 7.24 3.50
CA ARG A 207 0.05 6.92 2.41
C ARG A 207 -1.32 6.44 2.90
N TYR A 208 -1.36 5.63 3.96
CA TYR A 208 -2.64 5.20 4.54
C TYR A 208 -3.35 6.35 5.26
N LEU A 209 -2.63 7.19 6.00
CA LEU A 209 -3.21 8.35 6.67
C LEU A 209 -3.71 9.41 5.69
N ALA A 210 -2.99 9.61 4.58
CA ALA A 210 -3.40 10.50 3.50
C ALA A 210 -4.80 10.18 2.95
N CYS A 211 -5.22 8.92 2.97
CA CYS A 211 -6.55 8.51 2.52
C CYS A 211 -7.69 9.13 3.34
N LEU A 212 -7.41 9.58 4.58
CA LEU A 212 -8.37 10.28 5.42
C LEU A 212 -8.68 11.71 4.92
N ALA A 213 -7.88 12.24 3.99
CA ALA A 213 -8.10 13.56 3.39
C ALA A 213 -9.42 13.67 2.61
N ALA A 214 -10.07 12.56 2.25
CA ALA A 214 -11.42 12.61 1.70
C ALA A 214 -12.50 12.94 2.75
N TYR A 215 -12.21 12.68 4.03
CA TYR A 215 -13.18 12.67 5.12
C TYR A 215 -12.93 13.74 6.17
N GLY A 216 -11.68 14.21 6.33
CA GLY A 216 -11.33 15.30 7.25
C GLY A 216 -11.50 16.68 6.61
N ASP A 217 -11.93 17.67 7.39
CA ASP A 217 -11.99 19.07 6.92
C ASP A 217 -10.60 19.63 6.61
N VAL A 218 -9.60 19.20 7.39
CA VAL A 218 -8.18 19.48 7.18
C VAL A 218 -7.39 18.22 7.51
N THR A 219 -6.42 17.86 6.66
CA THR A 219 -5.46 16.80 6.95
C THR A 219 -4.05 17.38 6.97
N TYR A 220 -3.35 17.22 8.10
CA TYR A 220 -1.96 17.62 8.22
C TYR A 220 -1.04 16.48 7.81
N VAL A 221 -0.07 16.79 6.95
CA VAL A 221 0.90 15.83 6.43
C VAL A 221 2.31 16.41 6.49
N ASP A 222 3.32 15.55 6.36
CA ASP A 222 4.70 16.00 6.24
C ASP A 222 4.95 16.71 4.89
N LYS A 223 6.15 17.27 4.73
CA LYS A 223 6.53 18.03 3.52
C LYS A 223 6.45 17.20 2.23
N ARG A 224 6.90 15.94 2.25
CA ARG A 224 6.99 15.05 1.08
C ARG A 224 5.60 14.63 0.63
N THR A 225 4.77 14.20 1.59
CA THR A 225 3.38 13.86 1.33
C THR A 225 2.60 15.08 0.81
N TYR A 226 2.84 16.27 1.35
CA TYR A 226 2.22 17.51 0.83
C TYR A 226 2.56 17.78 -0.64
N GLU A 227 3.82 17.62 -1.05
CA GLU A 227 4.21 17.78 -2.46
C GLU A 227 3.55 16.73 -3.36
N ALA A 228 3.42 15.48 -2.88
CA ALA A 228 2.69 14.44 -3.58
C ALA A 228 1.22 14.83 -3.79
N PHE A 229 0.55 15.37 -2.77
CA PHE A 229 -0.81 15.92 -2.86
C PHE A 229 -0.91 17.05 -3.88
N ARG A 230 0.06 17.97 -3.88
CA ARG A 230 0.10 19.10 -4.80
C ARG A 230 0.21 18.63 -6.26
N LEU A 231 1.12 17.70 -6.54
CA LEU A 231 1.29 17.11 -7.87
C LEU A 231 0.07 16.30 -8.30
N ALA A 232 -0.48 15.48 -7.40
CA ALA A 232 -1.67 14.69 -7.64
C ALA A 232 -2.89 15.57 -7.99
N ARG A 233 -3.10 16.67 -7.26
CA ARG A 233 -4.18 17.62 -7.52
C ARG A 233 -4.04 18.31 -8.89
N GLN A 234 -2.82 18.53 -9.35
CA GLN A 234 -2.56 19.11 -10.68
C GLN A 234 -2.79 18.12 -11.82
N LYS A 235 -2.54 16.83 -11.59
CA LYS A 235 -2.55 15.80 -12.65
C LYS A 235 -3.81 14.93 -12.68
N SER A 236 -4.67 15.02 -11.67
CA SER A 236 -5.90 14.22 -11.59
C SER A 236 -7.07 15.04 -11.06
N GLU A 237 -8.06 15.29 -11.93
CA GLU A 237 -9.30 15.99 -11.56
C GLU A 237 -10.10 15.21 -10.51
N THR A 238 -10.19 13.89 -10.66
CA THR A 238 -10.87 13.01 -9.69
C THR A 238 -10.22 13.12 -8.31
N PHE A 239 -8.88 13.13 -8.24
CA PHE A 239 -8.18 13.34 -6.98
C PHE A 239 -8.47 14.73 -6.40
N ALA A 240 -8.43 15.78 -7.24
CA ALA A 240 -8.67 17.15 -6.81
C ALA A 240 -10.08 17.36 -6.24
N ALA A 241 -11.07 16.65 -6.77
CA ALA A 241 -12.46 16.67 -6.30
C ALA A 241 -12.66 15.89 -4.99
N LEU A 242 -11.87 14.84 -4.75
CA LEU A 242 -12.00 13.98 -3.57
C LEU A 242 -11.18 14.47 -2.38
N ALA A 243 -9.92 14.83 -2.61
CA ALA A 243 -9.05 15.31 -1.56
C ALA A 243 -9.55 16.66 -1.06
N ARG A 244 -9.88 16.74 0.22
CA ARG A 244 -10.23 18.02 0.87
C ARG A 244 -8.96 18.83 1.13
N HIS A 245 -9.02 19.73 2.09
CA HIS A 245 -7.92 20.60 2.41
C HIS A 245 -6.80 19.84 3.10
N VAL A 246 -5.57 20.04 2.62
CA VAL A 246 -4.36 19.40 3.14
C VAL A 246 -3.37 20.50 3.46
N GLU A 247 -2.74 20.39 4.63
CA GLU A 247 -1.78 21.35 5.15
C GLU A 247 -0.50 20.66 5.57
N LYS A 248 0.60 21.42 5.60
CA LYS A 248 1.88 20.92 6.08
C LYS A 248 2.06 21.27 7.56
N ALA A 249 2.44 20.29 8.36
CA ALA A 249 2.92 20.51 9.72
C ALA A 249 4.40 20.14 9.84
N GLY A 250 5.18 20.97 10.56
CA GLY A 250 6.58 20.67 10.87
C GLY A 250 6.74 19.65 12.01
N GLY A 251 5.69 19.48 12.81
CA GLY A 251 5.59 18.60 13.97
C GLY A 251 4.16 18.64 14.54
N TYR A 252 3.82 17.65 15.37
CA TYR A 252 2.49 17.54 15.98
C TYR A 252 2.13 18.73 16.89
N ASP A 253 3.14 19.33 17.51
CA ASP A 253 3.06 20.50 18.38
C ASP A 253 2.59 21.77 17.66
N ALA A 254 2.83 21.88 16.36
CA ALA A 254 2.38 23.03 15.57
C ALA A 254 0.88 22.98 15.20
N ILE A 255 0.29 21.78 15.17
CA ILE A 255 -1.07 21.54 14.65
C ILE A 255 -2.15 22.30 15.46
N PRO A 256 -2.16 22.29 16.81
CA PRO A 256 -3.19 23.01 17.57
C PRO A 256 -3.21 24.52 17.28
N GLY A 257 -2.05 25.14 17.16
CA GLY A 257 -1.93 26.56 16.83
C GLY A 257 -2.43 26.87 15.42
N GLN A 258 -2.10 26.03 14.44
CA GLN A 258 -2.59 26.15 13.06
C GLN A 258 -4.11 25.97 12.97
N LEU A 259 -4.66 25.00 13.69
CA LEU A 259 -6.12 24.79 13.77
C LEU A 259 -6.84 25.98 14.41
N ALA A 260 -6.32 26.49 15.54
CA ALA A 260 -6.92 27.64 16.23
C ALA A 260 -6.94 28.88 15.32
N ALA A 261 -5.84 29.17 14.62
CA ALA A 261 -5.76 30.26 13.67
C ALA A 261 -6.78 30.10 12.52
N ARG A 262 -6.95 28.88 12.01
CA ARG A 262 -7.92 28.59 10.94
C ARG A 262 -9.36 28.78 11.39
N PHE A 263 -9.74 28.25 12.55
CA PHE A 263 -11.11 28.43 13.05
C PHE A 263 -11.42 29.90 13.34
N ALA A 264 -10.43 30.67 13.81
CA ALA A 264 -10.58 32.12 13.97
C ALA A 264 -10.78 32.83 12.63
N GLN A 265 -10.07 32.46 11.57
CA GLN A 265 -10.25 33.01 10.21
C GLN A 265 -11.62 32.65 9.61
N ALA A 266 -12.06 31.39 9.77
CA ALA A 266 -13.36 30.94 9.30
C ALA A 266 -14.52 31.67 10.00
N ALA A 267 -14.38 31.98 11.30
CA ALA A 267 -15.36 32.77 12.04
C ALA A 267 -15.37 34.26 11.66
N ALA A 268 -14.31 34.77 11.04
CA ALA A 268 -14.16 36.15 10.62
C ALA A 268 -14.57 36.40 9.15
N THR A 269 -14.89 35.34 8.39
CA THR A 269 -15.32 35.43 7.00
C THR A 269 -16.85 35.26 6.94
N PRO A 270 -17.63 36.31 6.60
CA PRO A 270 -19.09 36.28 6.64
C PRO A 270 -19.72 35.36 5.59
#